data_AF-A0A4Y9SUU3-F1
#
_entry.id   AF-A0A4Y9SUU3-F1
#
_cell.length_a   1.000
_cell.length_b   1.000
_cell.length_c   1.000
_cell.angle_alpha   90.00
_cell.angle_beta   90.00
_cell.angle_gamma   90.00
#
_symmetry.space_group_name_H-M   'P 1'
#
loop_
_entity.id
_entity.type
_entity.pdbx_description
1 polymer ?
#
loop_
_entity_poly.entity_id
_entity_poly.type
_entity_poly.pdbx_seq_one_letter_code
_entity_poly.pdbx_strand_id
1 'polypeptide(L)'
;MSEVVETPVQQKQGSIHKCPSCGASLGAFVSTCASCGHELLDVEANRTITSLAERFAQIERDVDALGYKGYARDQAIIEKKGRVIRDFAVPNSREDLQQLIYYIQPRIVASVKPDPNVEDWRAKFIEVLNLAKHAYKDEAAALAEFAQIEASLQHKLSEEKKIKAKRKFIFFSVLGVLFILYIMGSPELKECEQAYAKDASAEKSRLENLYAAIEQDVRGKDFIGAKVKAGKLRWELETSCKEDQNAKMKVVWQETAEQVAGLIRSEFEREIALAQGRANRQVAEKEAVAYRQTAEHVAEEEKTAELQGIESAREKAAAAKAATDKREAATEQQW
;
A
#
# COMPACT_ATOMS: atom_id res chain seq x y z
N MET A 1 10.41 -61.83 25.70
CA MET A 1 10.54 -60.46 26.26
C MET A 1 11.00 -59.60 25.11
N SER A 2 10.06 -58.92 24.45
CA SER A 2 10.34 -58.06 23.30
C SER A 2 10.14 -56.62 23.75
N GLU A 3 11.23 -55.89 23.89
CA GLU A 3 11.21 -54.45 24.19
C GLU A 3 10.67 -53.69 22.97
N VAL A 4 9.60 -52.94 23.20
CA VAL A 4 9.04 -51.97 22.26
C VAL A 4 9.89 -50.71 22.41
N VAL A 5 10.69 -50.40 21.39
CA VAL A 5 11.42 -49.13 21.30
C VAL A 5 10.42 -48.05 20.90
N GLU A 6 9.94 -47.27 21.87
CA GLU A 6 9.18 -46.05 21.61
C GLU A 6 10.10 -44.99 21.00
N THR A 7 9.82 -44.62 19.75
CA THR A 7 10.48 -43.50 19.09
C THR A 7 9.84 -42.20 19.61
N PRO A 8 10.61 -41.20 20.09
CA PRO A 8 10.00 -39.97 20.55
C PRO A 8 9.42 -39.20 19.36
N VAL A 9 8.11 -39.01 19.36
CA VAL A 9 7.41 -38.12 18.43
C VAL A 9 7.86 -36.70 18.75
N GLN A 10 8.82 -36.18 17.97
CA GLN A 10 9.14 -34.76 17.97
C GLN A 10 7.92 -33.98 17.46
N GLN A 11 7.11 -33.49 18.39
CA GLN A 11 6.21 -32.38 18.12
C GLN A 11 7.07 -31.18 17.74
N LYS A 12 7.04 -30.77 16.47
CA LYS A 12 7.66 -29.53 16.01
C LYS A 12 6.92 -28.34 16.63
N GLN A 13 7.29 -28.00 17.85
CA GLN A 13 6.93 -26.72 18.48
C GLN A 13 7.52 -25.58 17.64
N GLY A 14 6.75 -24.51 17.48
CA GLY A 14 6.98 -23.41 16.53
C GLY A 14 8.44 -22.98 16.43
N SER A 15 8.95 -22.94 15.20
CA SER A 15 10.30 -22.46 14.91
C SER A 15 10.42 -21.01 15.34
N ILE A 16 11.19 -20.75 16.40
CA ILE A 16 11.64 -19.40 16.76
C ILE A 16 12.62 -18.98 15.66
N HIS A 17 12.20 -18.07 14.79
CA HIS A 17 13.08 -17.51 13.77
C HIS A 17 14.15 -16.67 14.47
N LYS A 18 15.41 -17.09 14.36
CA LYS A 18 16.55 -16.38 14.94
C LYS A 18 17.32 -15.67 13.83
N CYS A 19 17.84 -14.49 14.13
CA CYS A 19 18.74 -13.79 13.23
C CYS A 19 19.99 -14.63 12.98
N PRO A 20 20.38 -14.92 11.72
CA PRO A 20 21.59 -15.70 11.43
C PRO A 20 22.87 -14.95 11.82
N SER A 21 22.80 -13.62 11.92
CA SER A 21 23.94 -12.78 12.31
C SER A 21 24.12 -12.66 13.83
N CYS A 22 23.02 -12.53 14.61
CA CYS A 22 23.14 -12.26 16.06
C CYS A 22 22.31 -13.17 16.97
N GLY A 23 21.53 -14.10 16.43
CA GLY A 23 20.72 -15.05 17.21
C GLY A 23 19.46 -14.47 17.85
N ALA A 24 19.18 -13.17 17.69
CA ALA A 24 17.99 -12.52 18.23
C ALA A 24 16.70 -13.08 17.61
N SER A 25 15.64 -13.22 18.40
CA SER A 25 14.33 -13.64 17.91
C SER A 25 13.77 -12.61 16.94
N LEU A 26 13.36 -13.06 15.76
CA LEU A 26 12.76 -12.25 14.71
C LEU A 26 11.24 -12.38 14.78
N GLY A 27 10.55 -11.25 14.65
CA GLY A 27 9.12 -11.24 14.35
C GLY A 27 8.86 -11.72 12.93
N ALA A 28 7.60 -12.07 12.63
CA ALA A 28 7.17 -12.27 11.25
C ALA A 28 7.44 -10.97 10.44
N PHE A 29 7.75 -11.08 9.15
CA PHE A 29 7.87 -9.91 8.25
C PHE A 29 9.02 -8.92 8.54
N VAL A 30 10.08 -9.36 9.22
CA VAL A 30 11.28 -8.53 9.43
C VAL A 30 12.22 -8.65 8.23
N SER A 31 12.44 -7.55 7.49
CA SER A 31 13.42 -7.46 6.39
C SER A 31 14.84 -7.14 6.87
N THR A 32 14.95 -6.61 8.08
CA THR A 32 16.22 -6.18 8.68
C THR A 32 16.15 -6.43 10.18
N CYS A 33 17.10 -7.19 10.73
CA CYS A 33 17.12 -7.49 12.17
C CYS A 33 17.22 -6.21 13.00
N ALA A 34 16.22 -5.93 13.83
CA ALA A 34 16.21 -4.75 14.70
C ALA A 34 17.36 -4.72 15.72
N SER A 35 17.92 -5.89 16.07
CA SER A 35 18.99 -5.99 17.07
C SER A 35 20.39 -5.80 16.51
N CYS A 36 20.63 -6.11 15.24
CA CYS A 36 21.98 -6.03 14.65
C CYS A 36 22.05 -5.37 13.27
N GLY A 37 20.92 -4.93 12.71
CA GLY A 37 20.87 -4.30 11.39
C GLY A 37 21.09 -5.26 10.21
N HIS A 38 21.22 -6.57 10.44
CA HIS A 38 21.42 -7.54 9.37
C HIS A 38 20.19 -7.63 8.46
N GLU A 39 20.37 -7.36 7.17
CA GLU A 39 19.33 -7.53 6.16
C GLU A 39 19.06 -9.01 5.94
N LEU A 40 17.81 -9.41 6.18
CA LEU A 40 17.33 -10.78 6.06
C LEU A 40 16.93 -11.03 4.61
N LEU A 41 17.92 -10.92 3.73
CA LEU A 41 17.79 -11.24 2.31
C LEU A 41 18.55 -12.53 2.06
N ASP A 42 18.00 -13.66 2.50
CA ASP A 42 18.52 -14.94 2.01
C ASP A 42 17.98 -15.17 0.60
N VAL A 43 18.77 -14.72 -0.37
CA VAL A 43 18.56 -14.86 -1.83
C VAL A 43 18.99 -16.25 -2.30
N GLU A 44 19.10 -17.23 -1.40
CA GLU A 44 19.18 -18.65 -1.76
C GLU A 44 17.78 -19.18 -2.11
N ALA A 45 17.23 -18.55 -3.15
CA ALA A 45 16.19 -19.00 -4.07
C ALA A 45 15.08 -19.87 -3.48
N ASN A 46 13.97 -19.23 -3.08
CA ASN A 46 12.68 -19.92 -3.10
C ASN A 46 12.46 -20.50 -4.50
N ARG A 47 12.51 -21.83 -4.59
CA ARG A 47 12.40 -22.61 -5.83
C ARG A 47 11.17 -22.20 -6.64
N THR A 48 10.09 -21.81 -5.98
CA THR A 48 8.85 -21.36 -6.62
C THR A 48 9.06 -20.04 -7.36
N ILE A 49 9.69 -19.05 -6.74
CA ILE A 49 9.94 -17.73 -7.35
C ILE A 49 10.93 -17.85 -8.50
N THR A 50 12.01 -18.60 -8.31
CA THR A 50 13.01 -18.86 -9.36
C THR A 50 12.38 -19.59 -10.54
N SER A 51 11.64 -20.67 -10.30
CA SER A 51 10.94 -21.41 -11.35
C SER A 51 9.93 -20.53 -12.10
N LEU A 52 9.24 -19.64 -11.38
CA LEU A 52 8.28 -18.71 -11.96
C LEU A 52 8.96 -17.69 -12.89
N ALA A 53 10.08 -17.12 -12.46
CA ALA A 53 10.88 -16.18 -13.25
C ALA A 53 11.47 -16.84 -14.51
N GLU A 54 12.04 -18.03 -14.36
CA GLU A 54 12.54 -18.83 -15.48
C GLU A 54 11.46 -19.13 -16.51
N ARG A 55 10.27 -19.51 -16.03
CA ARG A 55 9.14 -19.85 -16.90
C ARG A 55 8.59 -18.63 -17.64
N PHE A 56 8.60 -17.45 -17.02
CA PHE A 56 8.28 -16.20 -17.70
C PHE A 56 9.30 -15.83 -18.77
N ALA A 57 10.60 -15.97 -18.48
CA ALA A 57 11.64 -15.74 -19.47
C ALA A 57 11.55 -16.72 -20.65
N GLN A 58 11.20 -17.99 -20.38
CA GLN A 58 10.97 -18.98 -21.42
C GLN A 58 9.77 -18.61 -22.31
N ILE A 59 8.66 -18.14 -21.71
CA ILE A 59 7.49 -17.68 -22.47
C ILE A 59 7.86 -16.56 -23.44
N GLU A 60 8.67 -15.60 -23.00
CA GLU A 60 9.11 -14.50 -23.87
C GLU A 60 9.93 -15.02 -25.05
N ARG A 61 10.89 -15.92 -24.80
CA ARG A 61 11.70 -16.57 -25.84
C ARG A 61 10.85 -17.38 -26.83
N ASP A 62 9.89 -18.15 -26.32
CA ASP A 62 9.01 -18.98 -27.15
C ASP A 62 8.12 -18.12 -28.06
N VAL A 63 7.58 -17.02 -27.52
CA VAL A 63 6.77 -16.07 -28.30
C VAL A 63 7.62 -15.38 -29.37
N ASP A 64 8.86 -15.01 -29.04
CA ASP A 64 9.80 -14.41 -29.99
C ASP A 64 10.19 -15.39 -31.11
N ALA A 65 10.44 -16.65 -30.76
CA ALA A 65 10.75 -17.71 -31.73
C ALA A 65 9.60 -17.99 -32.70
N LEU A 66 8.35 -17.80 -32.26
CA LEU A 66 7.15 -17.92 -33.10
C LEU A 66 6.95 -16.70 -34.04
N GLY A 67 7.82 -15.70 -33.97
CA GLY A 67 7.83 -14.56 -34.89
C GLY A 67 6.75 -13.50 -34.62
N TYR A 68 6.08 -13.56 -33.46
CA TYR A 68 5.11 -12.53 -33.08
C TYR A 68 5.79 -11.16 -32.89
N LYS A 69 5.11 -10.09 -33.32
CA LYS A 69 5.61 -8.70 -33.18
C LYS A 69 4.54 -7.76 -32.63
N GLY A 70 4.98 -6.65 -32.03
CA GLY A 70 4.12 -5.57 -31.55
C GLY A 70 2.99 -6.06 -30.64
N TYR A 71 1.77 -5.57 -30.87
CA TYR A 71 0.60 -5.90 -30.04
C TYR A 71 0.30 -7.40 -29.93
N ALA A 72 0.48 -8.17 -31.02
CA ALA A 72 0.22 -9.61 -31.03
C ALA A 72 1.20 -10.38 -30.13
N ARG A 73 2.46 -9.93 -30.10
CA ARG A 73 3.49 -10.45 -29.18
C ARG A 73 3.10 -10.21 -27.73
N ASP A 74 2.72 -8.97 -27.42
CA ASP A 74 2.39 -8.57 -26.06
C ASP A 74 1.17 -9.34 -25.54
N GLN A 75 0.13 -9.52 -26.36
CA GLN A 75 -1.04 -10.32 -25.98
C GLN A 75 -0.67 -11.79 -25.72
N ALA A 76 0.14 -12.41 -26.58
CA ALA A 76 0.56 -13.79 -26.40
C ALA A 76 1.36 -13.99 -25.10
N ILE A 77 2.23 -13.03 -24.75
CA ILE A 77 2.99 -13.05 -23.50
C ILE A 77 2.07 -12.89 -22.30
N ILE A 78 1.18 -11.89 -22.32
CA ILE A 78 0.24 -11.61 -21.22
C ILE A 78 -0.67 -12.84 -20.96
N GLU A 79 -1.18 -13.47 -22.00
CA GLU A 79 -2.05 -14.64 -21.87
C GLU A 79 -1.30 -15.85 -21.27
N LYS A 80 -0.09 -16.13 -21.77
CA LYS A 80 0.73 -17.25 -21.27
C LYS A 80 1.22 -17.01 -19.85
N LYS A 81 1.67 -15.79 -19.51
CA LYS A 81 2.07 -15.43 -18.13
C LYS A 81 0.90 -15.55 -17.18
N GLY A 82 -0.29 -15.07 -17.56
CA GLY A 82 -1.51 -15.20 -16.77
C GLY A 82 -1.85 -16.64 -16.39
N ARG A 83 -1.72 -17.60 -17.32
CA ARG A 83 -1.87 -19.04 -17.01
C ARG A 83 -0.87 -19.51 -15.96
N VAL A 84 0.41 -19.22 -16.17
CA VAL A 84 1.47 -19.62 -15.23
C VAL A 84 1.25 -19.02 -13.83
N ILE A 85 0.79 -17.77 -13.74
CA ILE A 85 0.46 -17.12 -12.45
C ILE A 85 -0.66 -17.86 -11.73
N ARG A 86 -1.72 -18.27 -12.44
CA ARG A 86 -2.84 -19.01 -11.82
C ARG A 86 -2.44 -20.42 -11.39
N ASP A 87 -1.59 -21.07 -12.19
CA ASP A 87 -1.36 -22.51 -12.06
C ASP A 87 -0.12 -22.88 -11.22
N PHE A 88 0.75 -21.92 -10.85
CA PHE A 88 1.92 -22.28 -10.05
C PHE A 88 1.51 -22.78 -8.66
N ALA A 89 2.20 -23.83 -8.22
CA ALA A 89 1.98 -24.45 -6.93
C ALA A 89 2.45 -23.54 -5.79
N VAL A 90 1.56 -23.27 -4.84
CA VAL A 90 1.89 -22.50 -3.65
C VAL A 90 2.50 -23.46 -2.60
N PRO A 91 3.74 -23.23 -2.14
CA PRO A 91 4.35 -24.02 -1.08
C PRO A 91 3.66 -23.80 0.27
N ASN A 92 3.81 -24.76 1.18
CA ASN A 92 3.19 -24.73 2.51
C ASN A 92 4.15 -24.24 3.62
N SER A 93 5.41 -23.89 3.30
CA SER A 93 6.36 -23.38 4.31
C SER A 93 6.04 -21.93 4.68
N ARG A 94 6.16 -21.59 5.96
CA ARG A 94 5.91 -20.24 6.49
C ARG A 94 6.79 -19.18 5.82
N GLU A 95 8.05 -19.51 5.60
CA GLU A 95 9.09 -18.67 4.99
C GLU A 95 8.80 -18.48 3.51
N ASP A 96 8.45 -19.56 2.81
CA ASP A 96 8.12 -19.49 1.38
C ASP A 96 6.85 -18.66 1.13
N LEU A 97 5.83 -18.81 1.99
CA LEU A 97 4.61 -18.02 1.94
C LEU A 97 4.91 -16.53 2.16
N GLN A 98 5.75 -16.19 3.15
CA GLN A 98 6.16 -14.81 3.41
C GLN A 98 6.91 -14.21 2.20
N GLN A 99 7.84 -14.95 1.60
CA GLN A 99 8.57 -14.48 0.42
C GLN A 99 7.64 -14.29 -0.79
N LEU A 100 6.68 -15.20 -1.01
CA LEU A 100 5.69 -15.06 -2.07
C LEU A 100 4.80 -13.84 -1.85
N ILE A 101 4.43 -13.52 -0.61
CA ILE A 101 3.70 -12.30 -0.28
C ILE A 101 4.51 -11.07 -0.72
N TYR A 102 5.78 -10.95 -0.30
CA TYR A 102 6.62 -9.82 -0.71
C TYR A 102 6.87 -9.74 -2.22
N TYR A 103 6.98 -10.90 -2.88
CA TYR A 103 7.17 -10.96 -4.32
C TYR A 103 5.91 -10.48 -5.06
N ILE A 104 4.72 -10.92 -4.65
CA ILE A 104 3.48 -10.64 -5.39
C ILE A 104 2.92 -9.25 -5.05
N GLN A 105 3.06 -8.76 -3.81
CA GLN A 105 2.50 -7.49 -3.35
C GLN A 105 2.79 -6.28 -4.25
N PRO A 106 4.04 -6.00 -4.69
CA PRO A 106 4.30 -4.85 -5.56
C PRO A 106 3.65 -4.96 -6.96
N ARG A 107 3.23 -6.16 -7.38
CA ARG A 107 2.57 -6.40 -8.67
C ARG A 107 1.05 -6.16 -8.63
N ILE A 108 0.48 -6.06 -7.42
CA ILE A 108 -0.97 -5.85 -7.19
C ILE A 108 -1.31 -4.44 -6.69
N VAL A 109 -0.30 -3.66 -6.29
CA VAL A 109 -0.48 -2.24 -5.93
C VAL A 109 -0.52 -1.40 -7.21
N ALA A 110 -1.40 -0.40 -7.23
CA ALA A 110 -1.49 0.55 -8.34
C ALA A 110 -0.14 1.26 -8.55
N SER A 111 0.48 1.04 -9.71
CA SER A 111 1.76 1.63 -10.13
C SER A 111 1.57 2.42 -11.44
N VAL A 112 2.54 3.27 -11.78
CA VAL A 112 2.53 4.12 -13.00
C VAL A 112 2.33 3.28 -14.27
N LYS A 113 2.77 2.01 -14.25
CA LYS A 113 2.47 1.01 -15.28
C LYS A 113 2.06 -0.30 -14.58
N PRO A 114 0.75 -0.55 -14.36
CA PRO A 114 0.30 -1.75 -13.70
C PRO A 114 0.63 -2.99 -14.52
N ASP A 115 0.91 -4.10 -13.83
CA ASP A 115 1.13 -5.39 -14.47
C ASP A 115 -0.14 -5.80 -15.26
N PRO A 116 -0.05 -6.18 -16.54
CA PRO A 116 -1.21 -6.58 -17.32
C PRO A 116 -2.01 -7.76 -16.73
N ASN A 117 -1.35 -8.61 -15.96
CA ASN A 117 -1.91 -9.77 -15.26
C ASN A 117 -2.26 -9.47 -13.79
N VAL A 118 -2.47 -8.21 -13.41
CA VAL A 118 -2.77 -7.79 -12.02
C VAL A 118 -3.90 -8.59 -11.37
N GLU A 119 -4.95 -8.97 -12.10
CA GLU A 119 -6.06 -9.76 -11.54
C GLU A 119 -5.64 -11.21 -11.23
N ASP A 120 -4.80 -11.80 -12.08
CA ASP A 120 -4.25 -13.15 -11.86
C ASP A 120 -3.33 -13.15 -10.63
N TRP A 121 -2.45 -12.15 -10.55
CA TRP A 121 -1.57 -11.93 -9.40
C TRP A 121 -2.37 -11.75 -8.12
N ARG A 122 -3.48 -11.01 -8.18
CA ARG A 122 -4.33 -10.76 -7.02
C ARG A 122 -5.05 -12.02 -6.55
N ALA A 123 -5.62 -12.80 -7.46
CA ALA A 123 -6.27 -14.06 -7.10
C ALA A 123 -5.27 -15.00 -6.40
N LYS A 124 -4.06 -15.11 -6.95
CA LYS A 124 -3.00 -15.90 -6.37
C LYS A 124 -2.48 -15.33 -5.04
N PHE A 125 -2.41 -14.02 -4.90
CA PHE A 125 -2.05 -13.38 -3.63
C PHE A 125 -3.02 -13.73 -2.50
N ILE A 126 -4.33 -13.77 -2.78
CA ILE A 126 -5.35 -14.18 -1.81
C ILE A 126 -5.16 -15.64 -1.42
N GLU A 127 -4.86 -16.51 -2.38
CA GLU A 127 -4.53 -17.92 -2.10
C GLU A 127 -3.33 -18.00 -1.13
N VAL A 128 -2.21 -17.37 -1.48
CA VAL A 128 -1.00 -17.33 -0.64
C VAL A 128 -1.30 -16.76 0.75
N LEU A 129 -2.06 -15.68 0.85
CA LEU A 129 -2.45 -15.08 2.13
C LEU A 129 -3.29 -16.02 2.99
N ASN A 130 -4.23 -16.77 2.40
CA ASN A 130 -5.06 -17.71 3.16
C ASN A 130 -4.25 -18.88 3.71
N LEU A 131 -3.31 -19.40 2.90
CA LEU A 131 -2.34 -20.39 3.36
C LEU A 131 -1.45 -19.82 4.47
N ALA A 132 -0.99 -18.57 4.35
CA ALA A 132 -0.22 -17.90 5.39
C ALA A 132 -1.02 -17.76 6.69
N LYS A 133 -2.26 -17.27 6.65
CA LYS A 133 -3.13 -17.18 7.83
C LYS A 133 -3.29 -18.53 8.53
N HIS A 134 -3.41 -19.62 7.78
CA HIS A 134 -3.47 -20.95 8.36
C HIS A 134 -2.13 -21.36 9.00
N ALA A 135 -1.02 -21.09 8.31
CA ALA A 135 0.32 -21.39 8.79
C ALA A 135 0.68 -20.62 10.08
N TYR A 136 0.21 -19.38 10.23
CA TYR A 136 0.45 -18.47 11.35
C TYR A 136 -0.75 -18.35 12.32
N LYS A 137 -1.65 -19.34 12.34
CA LYS A 137 -2.92 -19.30 13.10
C LYS A 137 -2.81 -19.00 14.60
N ASP A 138 -1.65 -19.29 15.20
CA ASP A 138 -1.40 -19.12 16.64
C ASP A 138 -0.69 -17.78 16.95
N GLU A 139 -0.43 -16.94 15.95
CA GLU A 139 0.32 -15.68 16.06
C GLU A 139 -0.59 -14.47 15.78
N ALA A 140 -1.21 -13.94 16.82
CA ALA A 140 -2.20 -12.86 16.71
C ALA A 140 -1.68 -11.59 16.01
N ALA A 141 -0.40 -11.25 16.21
CA ALA A 141 0.25 -10.11 15.54
C ALA A 141 0.32 -10.32 14.02
N ALA A 142 0.78 -11.49 13.57
CA ALA A 142 0.86 -11.82 12.14
C ALA A 142 -0.54 -11.85 11.49
N LEU A 143 -1.55 -12.39 12.19
CA LEU A 143 -2.93 -12.39 11.71
C LEU A 143 -3.50 -10.97 11.55
N ALA A 144 -3.17 -10.05 12.46
CA ALA A 144 -3.58 -8.64 12.35
C ALA A 144 -2.95 -7.96 11.13
N GLU A 145 -1.67 -8.21 10.86
CA GLU A 145 -0.98 -7.71 9.67
C GLU A 145 -1.59 -8.26 8.37
N PHE A 146 -1.88 -9.57 8.30
CA PHE A 146 -2.56 -10.17 7.14
C PHE A 146 -3.93 -9.57 6.89
N ALA A 147 -4.71 -9.31 7.95
CA ALA A 147 -6.03 -8.69 7.85
C ALA A 147 -5.93 -7.25 7.31
N GLN A 148 -4.95 -6.47 7.76
CA GLN A 148 -4.71 -5.12 7.23
C GLN A 148 -4.32 -5.13 5.75
N ILE A 149 -3.42 -6.04 5.36
CA ILE A 149 -2.98 -6.19 3.97
C ILE A 149 -4.19 -6.56 3.08
N GLU A 150 -5.02 -7.52 3.50
CA GLU A 150 -6.21 -7.92 2.76
C GLU A 150 -7.25 -6.79 2.65
N ALA A 151 -7.51 -6.06 3.74
CA ALA A 151 -8.44 -4.93 3.74
C ALA A 151 -8.00 -3.83 2.76
N SER A 152 -6.70 -3.54 2.72
CA SER A 152 -6.12 -2.56 1.78
C SER A 152 -6.28 -2.96 0.31
N LEU A 153 -6.42 -4.26 0.03
CA LEU A 153 -6.60 -4.83 -1.30
C LEU A 153 -8.08 -4.91 -1.70
N GLN A 154 -8.97 -5.27 -0.78
CA GLN A 154 -10.41 -5.34 -1.04
C GLN A 154 -11.05 -3.96 -1.26
N HIS A 155 -10.60 -2.93 -0.55
CA HIS A 155 -11.08 -1.55 -0.78
C HIS A 155 -10.70 -1.00 -2.17
N LYS A 156 -9.62 -1.51 -2.77
CA LYS A 156 -9.21 -1.15 -4.14
C LYS A 156 -9.92 -1.99 -5.22
N LEU A 157 -10.52 -3.13 -4.83
CA LEU A 157 -11.19 -4.09 -5.71
C LEU A 157 -12.63 -3.71 -6.07
N SER A 158 -13.41 -3.16 -5.14
CA SER A 158 -14.80 -2.74 -5.39
C SER A 158 -14.88 -1.59 -6.40
N GLU A 159 -13.83 -0.76 -6.44
CA GLU A 159 -13.67 0.36 -7.36
C GLU A 159 -13.15 -0.12 -8.74
N GLU A 160 -12.16 -1.02 -8.81
CA GLU A 160 -11.60 -1.51 -10.09
C GLU A 160 -12.50 -2.50 -10.85
N LYS A 161 -13.21 -3.43 -10.16
CA LYS A 161 -14.04 -4.47 -10.82
C LYS A 161 -15.24 -3.89 -11.57
N LYS A 162 -15.81 -2.79 -11.10
CA LYS A 162 -16.89 -2.07 -11.81
C LYS A 162 -16.41 -1.43 -13.12
N ILE A 163 -15.12 -1.06 -13.20
CA ILE A 163 -14.51 -0.37 -14.34
C ILE A 163 -14.01 -1.37 -15.41
N LYS A 164 -13.38 -2.49 -15.01
CA LYS A 164 -12.85 -3.48 -15.98
C LYS A 164 -13.92 -4.39 -16.60
N ALA A 165 -15.00 -4.73 -15.88
CA ALA A 165 -16.10 -5.53 -16.43
C ALA A 165 -16.86 -4.79 -17.54
N LYS A 166 -17.04 -3.46 -17.41
CA LYS A 166 -17.65 -2.62 -18.45
C LYS A 166 -16.72 -2.41 -19.66
N ARG A 167 -15.38 -2.41 -19.46
CA ARG A 167 -14.39 -2.22 -20.55
C ARG A 167 -14.28 -3.42 -21.51
N LYS A 168 -14.43 -4.67 -21.05
CA LYS A 168 -14.40 -5.86 -21.93
C LYS A 168 -15.69 -6.05 -22.75
N PHE A 169 -16.84 -5.63 -22.23
CA PHE A 169 -18.12 -5.68 -22.96
C PHE A 169 -18.17 -4.67 -24.13
N ILE A 170 -17.50 -3.52 -23.98
CA ILE A 170 -17.44 -2.46 -25.02
C ILE A 170 -16.47 -2.82 -26.16
N PHE A 171 -15.41 -3.58 -25.90
CA PHE A 171 -14.35 -3.84 -26.90
C PHE A 171 -14.69 -4.96 -27.90
N PHE A 172 -15.41 -6.01 -27.50
CA PHE A 172 -15.72 -7.16 -28.38
C PHE A 172 -17.03 -7.03 -29.15
N SER A 173 -17.99 -6.20 -28.72
CA SER A 173 -19.25 -6.05 -29.44
C SER A 173 -19.16 -5.13 -30.66
N VAL A 174 -18.12 -4.28 -30.75
CA VAL A 174 -17.96 -3.28 -31.83
C VAL A 174 -17.22 -3.87 -33.04
N LEU A 175 -16.14 -4.63 -32.82
CA LEU A 175 -15.33 -5.19 -33.92
C LEU A 175 -16.01 -6.34 -34.69
N GLY A 176 -16.77 -7.20 -34.02
CA GLY A 176 -17.46 -8.32 -34.68
C GLY A 176 -18.68 -7.91 -35.50
N VAL A 177 -19.36 -6.83 -35.10
CA VAL A 177 -20.56 -6.31 -35.77
C VAL A 177 -20.20 -5.40 -36.95
N LEU A 178 -19.08 -4.66 -36.86
CA LEU A 178 -18.57 -3.83 -37.97
C LEU A 178 -18.11 -4.67 -39.18
N PHE A 179 -17.54 -5.87 -38.97
CA PHE A 179 -17.07 -6.72 -40.06
C PHE A 179 -18.23 -7.38 -40.84
N ILE A 180 -19.35 -7.65 -40.17
CA ILE A 180 -20.55 -8.26 -40.77
C ILE A 180 -21.43 -7.19 -41.47
N LEU A 181 -21.50 -5.97 -40.94
CA LEU A 181 -22.29 -4.88 -41.53
C LEU A 181 -21.58 -4.14 -42.67
N TYR A 182 -20.24 -4.14 -42.72
CA TYR A 182 -19.46 -3.52 -43.80
C TYR A 182 -19.75 -4.13 -45.19
N ILE A 183 -20.15 -5.40 -45.23
CA ILE A 183 -20.37 -6.13 -46.49
C ILE A 183 -21.80 -5.94 -47.04
N MET A 184 -22.76 -5.41 -46.26
CA MET A 184 -24.19 -5.41 -46.65
C MET A 184 -24.97 -4.08 -46.56
N GLY A 185 -24.33 -2.94 -46.26
CA GLY A 185 -25.04 -1.65 -46.09
C GLY A 185 -25.24 -0.82 -47.38
N SER A 186 -26.44 -0.26 -47.54
CA SER A 186 -26.82 0.71 -48.59
C SER A 186 -25.97 2.00 -48.52
N PRO A 187 -25.82 2.75 -49.63
CA PRO A 187 -24.92 3.92 -49.72
C PRO A 187 -25.25 5.05 -48.72
N GLU A 188 -26.53 5.29 -48.42
CA GLU A 188 -26.96 6.33 -47.44
C GLU A 188 -26.54 6.00 -46.00
N LEU A 189 -26.44 4.70 -45.64
CA LEU A 189 -25.99 4.27 -44.32
C LEU A 189 -24.48 4.48 -44.14
N LYS A 190 -23.70 4.41 -45.24
CA LYS A 190 -22.24 4.57 -45.23
C LYS A 190 -21.81 6.02 -45.01
N GLU A 191 -22.52 6.99 -45.55
CA GLU A 191 -22.22 8.42 -45.33
C GLU A 191 -22.49 8.84 -43.88
N CYS A 192 -23.61 8.38 -43.32
CA CYS A 192 -23.97 8.54 -41.90
C CYS A 192 -22.86 7.99 -40.98
N GLU A 193 -22.40 6.77 -41.26
CA GLU A 193 -21.40 6.08 -40.44
C GLU A 193 -20.02 6.75 -40.50
N GLN A 194 -19.60 7.24 -41.66
CA GLN A 194 -18.34 7.98 -41.81
C GLN A 194 -18.40 9.36 -41.13
N ALA A 195 -19.52 10.09 -41.26
CA ALA A 195 -19.71 11.37 -40.60
C ALA A 195 -19.70 11.22 -39.06
N TYR A 196 -20.46 10.26 -38.54
CA TYR A 196 -20.48 9.93 -37.11
C TYR A 196 -19.08 9.55 -36.59
N ALA A 197 -18.34 8.71 -37.32
CA ALA A 197 -17.01 8.29 -36.91
C ALA A 197 -16.03 9.46 -36.79
N LYS A 198 -16.09 10.41 -37.73
CA LYS A 198 -15.27 11.62 -37.71
C LYS A 198 -15.62 12.50 -36.51
N ASP A 199 -16.89 12.83 -36.32
CA ASP A 199 -17.31 13.76 -35.26
C ASP A 199 -17.13 13.14 -33.86
N ALA A 200 -17.40 11.84 -33.71
CA ALA A 200 -17.13 11.10 -32.48
C ALA A 200 -15.62 11.06 -32.15
N SER A 201 -14.75 10.98 -33.15
CA SER A 201 -13.30 11.02 -32.93
C SER A 201 -12.80 12.40 -32.46
N ALA A 202 -13.39 13.47 -32.99
CA ALA A 202 -13.09 14.84 -32.57
C ALA A 202 -13.56 15.09 -31.13
N GLU A 203 -14.78 14.65 -30.81
CA GLU A 203 -15.35 14.76 -29.47
C GLU A 203 -14.55 13.95 -28.44
N LYS A 204 -14.11 12.75 -28.82
CA LYS A 204 -13.22 11.95 -27.99
C LYS A 204 -11.88 12.67 -27.73
N SER A 205 -11.28 13.27 -28.75
CA SER A 205 -10.03 14.03 -28.60
C SER A 205 -10.19 15.23 -27.65
N ARG A 206 -11.34 15.91 -27.69
CA ARG A 206 -11.67 16.99 -26.74
C ARG A 206 -11.69 16.47 -25.30
N LEU A 207 -12.30 15.32 -25.07
CA LEU A 207 -12.41 14.71 -23.74
C LEU A 207 -11.06 14.21 -23.22
N GLU A 208 -10.21 13.64 -24.08
CA GLU A 208 -8.84 13.23 -23.74
C GLU A 208 -7.99 14.44 -23.31
N ASN A 209 -8.07 15.55 -24.06
CA ASN A 209 -7.38 16.79 -23.70
C ASN A 209 -7.87 17.36 -22.37
N LEU A 210 -9.19 17.32 -22.12
CA LEU A 210 -9.77 17.78 -20.86
C LEU A 210 -9.32 16.89 -19.69
N TYR A 211 -9.24 15.58 -19.90
CA TYR A 211 -8.75 14.64 -18.91
C TYR A 211 -7.27 14.91 -18.56
N ALA A 212 -6.41 15.10 -19.56
CA ALA A 212 -5.01 15.45 -19.34
C ALA A 212 -4.85 16.77 -18.55
N ALA A 213 -5.71 17.76 -18.80
CA ALA A 213 -5.72 19.00 -18.04
C ALA A 213 -6.17 18.81 -16.58
N ILE A 214 -7.13 17.90 -16.32
CA ILE A 214 -7.52 17.52 -14.95
C ILE A 214 -6.34 16.87 -14.22
N GLU A 215 -5.63 15.94 -14.87
CA GLU A 215 -4.45 15.30 -14.26
C GLU A 215 -3.34 16.31 -13.94
N GLN A 216 -3.13 17.30 -14.80
CA GLN A 216 -2.18 18.37 -14.54
C GLN A 216 -2.57 19.20 -13.31
N ASP A 217 -3.84 19.57 -13.18
CA ASP A 217 -4.34 20.32 -12.01
C ASP A 217 -4.22 19.51 -10.72
N VAL A 218 -4.58 18.23 -10.73
CA VAL A 218 -4.44 17.34 -9.57
C VAL A 218 -2.98 17.21 -9.15
N ARG A 219 -2.06 17.03 -10.11
CA ARG A 219 -0.60 17.02 -9.82
C ARG A 219 -0.11 18.34 -9.26
N GLY A 220 -0.67 19.46 -9.75
CA GLY A 220 -0.40 20.80 -9.25
C GLY A 220 -1.07 21.12 -7.91
N LYS A 221 -1.85 20.18 -7.33
CA LYS A 221 -2.70 20.39 -6.15
C LYS A 221 -3.76 21.49 -6.33
N ASP A 222 -4.07 21.87 -7.57
CA ASP A 222 -5.19 22.75 -7.90
C ASP A 222 -6.48 21.92 -7.99
N PHE A 223 -6.95 21.43 -6.84
CA PHE A 223 -8.14 20.59 -6.78
C PHE A 223 -9.42 21.34 -7.18
N ILE A 224 -9.43 22.67 -7.05
CA ILE A 224 -10.56 23.50 -7.48
C ILE A 224 -10.63 23.56 -9.00
N GLY A 225 -9.51 23.86 -9.67
CA GLY A 225 -9.40 23.81 -11.12
C GLY A 225 -9.76 22.43 -11.68
N ALA A 226 -9.21 21.38 -11.07
CA ALA A 226 -9.49 19.99 -11.44
C ALA A 226 -10.99 19.67 -11.37
N LYS A 227 -11.66 20.07 -10.28
CA LYS A 227 -13.10 19.83 -10.09
C LYS A 227 -13.95 20.55 -11.13
N VAL A 228 -13.61 21.79 -11.47
CA VAL A 228 -14.33 22.57 -12.51
C VAL A 228 -14.18 21.89 -13.87
N LYS A 229 -12.98 21.42 -14.21
CA LYS A 229 -12.73 20.71 -15.47
C LYS A 229 -13.42 19.34 -15.50
N ALA A 230 -13.44 18.61 -14.38
CA ALA A 230 -14.16 17.34 -14.27
C ALA A 230 -15.67 17.50 -14.52
N GLY A 231 -16.28 18.60 -14.10
CA GLY A 231 -17.68 18.91 -14.42
C GLY A 231 -17.97 19.13 -15.92
N LYS A 232 -16.93 19.35 -16.73
CA LYS A 232 -17.02 19.50 -18.19
C LYS A 232 -16.73 18.19 -18.94
N LEU A 233 -16.37 17.11 -18.24
CA LEU A 233 -15.98 15.82 -18.81
C LEU A 233 -17.20 15.00 -19.24
N ARG A 234 -18.02 15.53 -20.14
CA ARG A 234 -19.25 14.90 -20.63
C ARG A 234 -19.25 14.86 -22.14
N TRP A 235 -19.89 13.83 -22.70
CA TRP A 235 -20.06 13.70 -24.14
C TRP A 235 -21.11 14.70 -24.65
N GLU A 236 -20.70 15.59 -25.55
CA GLU A 236 -21.51 16.71 -26.07
C GLU A 236 -21.82 16.60 -27.56
N LEU A 237 -21.44 15.49 -28.21
CA LEU A 237 -21.82 15.27 -29.61
C LEU A 237 -23.34 15.13 -29.73
N GLU A 238 -23.95 15.99 -30.54
CA GLU A 238 -25.35 15.90 -30.95
C GLU A 238 -25.43 15.51 -32.42
N THR A 239 -26.15 14.45 -32.71
CA THR A 239 -26.25 13.89 -34.06
C THR A 239 -27.52 13.06 -34.20
N SER A 240 -28.17 13.16 -35.36
CA SER A 240 -29.32 12.33 -35.75
C SER A 240 -28.89 10.95 -36.28
N CYS A 241 -27.58 10.75 -36.48
CA CYS A 241 -27.01 9.47 -36.89
C CYS A 241 -26.55 8.68 -35.65
N LYS A 242 -26.80 7.36 -35.62
CA LYS A 242 -26.36 6.46 -34.52
C LYS A 242 -26.79 6.95 -33.11
N GLU A 243 -28.03 7.44 -32.99
CA GLU A 243 -28.57 8.00 -31.74
C GLU A 243 -28.38 7.08 -30.51
N ASP A 244 -28.59 5.77 -30.67
CA ASP A 244 -28.38 4.78 -29.60
C ASP A 244 -26.91 4.72 -29.15
N GLN A 245 -25.96 4.76 -30.09
CA GLN A 245 -24.53 4.81 -29.74
C GLN A 245 -24.18 6.13 -29.06
N ASN A 246 -24.72 7.24 -29.57
CA ASN A 246 -24.52 8.56 -29.00
C ASN A 246 -25.05 8.66 -27.55
N ALA A 247 -26.26 8.13 -27.31
CA ALA A 247 -26.86 8.06 -25.98
C ALA A 247 -26.03 7.20 -25.02
N LYS A 248 -25.53 6.04 -25.48
CA LYS A 248 -24.62 5.19 -24.69
C LYS A 248 -23.34 5.93 -24.31
N MET A 249 -22.76 6.69 -25.23
CA MET A 249 -21.55 7.48 -24.94
C MET A 249 -21.82 8.58 -23.91
N LYS A 250 -23.00 9.24 -23.96
CA LYS A 250 -23.42 10.21 -22.93
C LYS A 250 -23.44 9.59 -21.54
N VAL A 251 -24.06 8.42 -21.39
CA VAL A 251 -24.11 7.71 -20.11
C VAL A 251 -22.71 7.31 -19.62
N VAL A 252 -21.88 6.74 -20.50
CA VAL A 252 -20.51 6.30 -20.16
C VAL A 252 -19.65 7.46 -19.68
N TRP A 253 -19.69 8.60 -20.38
CA TRP A 253 -18.89 9.76 -20.01
C TRP A 253 -19.44 10.49 -18.78
N GLN A 254 -20.75 10.47 -18.56
CA GLN A 254 -21.33 10.96 -17.32
C GLN A 254 -20.84 10.14 -16.11
N GLU A 255 -20.89 8.81 -16.19
CA GLU A 255 -20.33 7.94 -15.14
C GLU A 255 -18.83 8.20 -14.91
N THR A 256 -18.08 8.42 -16.00
CA THR A 256 -16.64 8.73 -15.92
C THR A 256 -16.39 10.07 -15.22
N ALA A 257 -17.18 11.10 -15.52
CA ALA A 257 -17.10 12.40 -14.87
C ALA A 257 -17.34 12.30 -13.36
N GLU A 258 -18.34 11.53 -12.95
CA GLU A 258 -18.68 11.31 -11.54
C GLU A 258 -17.55 10.59 -10.79
N GLN A 259 -16.95 9.55 -11.40
CA GLN A 259 -15.81 8.84 -10.84
C GLN A 259 -14.60 9.77 -10.65
N VAL A 260 -14.25 10.54 -11.69
CA VAL A 260 -13.14 11.50 -11.63
C VAL A 260 -13.39 12.57 -10.56
N ALA A 261 -14.61 13.09 -10.46
CA ALA A 261 -14.98 14.04 -9.41
C ALA A 261 -14.86 13.43 -8.00
N GLY A 262 -15.18 12.14 -7.84
CA GLY A 262 -14.99 11.40 -6.60
C GLY A 262 -13.52 11.29 -6.19
N LEU A 263 -12.64 10.95 -7.13
CA LEU A 263 -11.19 10.86 -6.88
C LEU A 263 -10.57 12.22 -6.52
N ILE A 264 -10.97 13.29 -7.22
CA ILE A 264 -10.50 14.64 -6.90
C ILE A 264 -10.92 15.03 -5.48
N ARG A 265 -12.15 14.68 -5.08
CA ARG A 265 -12.66 14.96 -3.73
C ARG A 265 -11.87 14.24 -2.66
N SER A 266 -11.62 12.94 -2.82
CA SER A 266 -10.88 12.15 -1.82
C SER A 266 -9.44 12.62 -1.67
N GLU A 267 -8.79 12.98 -2.78
CA GLU A 267 -7.45 13.55 -2.76
C GLU A 267 -7.40 14.92 -2.07
N PHE A 268 -8.39 15.77 -2.33
CA PHE A 268 -8.52 17.06 -1.67
C PHE A 268 -8.73 16.92 -0.15
N GLU A 269 -9.62 16.02 0.28
CA GLU A 269 -9.87 15.73 1.69
C GLU A 269 -8.62 15.19 2.39
N ARG A 270 -7.85 14.33 1.71
CA ARG A 270 -6.57 13.81 2.22
C ARG A 270 -5.55 14.92 2.47
N GLU A 271 -5.41 15.87 1.54
CA GLU A 271 -4.49 17.00 1.71
C GLU A 271 -4.91 17.92 2.86
N ILE A 272 -6.22 18.16 3.04
CA ILE A 272 -6.73 18.89 4.21
C ILE A 272 -6.38 18.16 5.50
N ALA A 273 -6.64 16.86 5.57
CA ALA A 273 -6.36 16.05 6.77
C ALA A 273 -4.85 16.05 7.11
N LEU A 274 -3.99 15.94 6.10
CA LEU A 274 -2.53 16.03 6.27
C LEU A 274 -2.07 17.43 6.72
N ALA A 275 -2.69 18.50 6.20
CA ALA A 275 -2.41 19.85 6.66
C ALA A 275 -2.81 20.06 8.13
N GLN A 276 -3.99 19.59 8.51
CA GLN A 276 -4.48 19.67 9.88
C GLN A 276 -3.64 18.82 10.83
N GLY A 277 -3.26 17.61 10.44
CA GLY A 277 -2.36 16.76 11.23
C GLY A 277 -0.99 17.43 11.48
N ARG A 278 -0.43 18.11 10.46
CA ARG A 278 0.81 18.90 10.62
C ARG A 278 0.63 20.07 11.58
N ALA A 279 -0.47 20.82 11.48
CA ALA A 279 -0.76 21.93 12.38
C ALA A 279 -0.91 21.45 13.83
N ASN A 280 -1.66 20.38 14.06
CA ASN A 280 -1.84 19.80 15.39
C ASN A 280 -0.52 19.32 16.01
N ARG A 281 0.34 18.69 15.19
CA ARG A 281 1.68 18.27 15.64
C ARG A 281 2.54 19.46 16.07
N GLN A 282 2.53 20.55 15.31
CA GLN A 282 3.28 21.76 15.67
C GLN A 282 2.77 22.39 16.97
N VAL A 283 1.45 22.37 17.21
CA VAL A 283 0.88 22.85 18.47
C VAL A 283 1.31 21.97 19.62
N ALA A 284 1.16 20.64 19.50
CA ALA A 284 1.56 19.69 20.54
C ALA A 284 3.07 19.75 20.85
N GLU A 285 3.92 19.94 19.83
CA GLU A 285 5.36 20.13 20.02
C GLU A 285 5.68 21.40 20.81
N LYS A 286 5.00 22.53 20.52
CA LYS A 286 5.15 23.78 21.29
C LYS A 286 4.70 23.62 22.73
N GLU A 287 3.56 22.97 22.96
CA GLU A 287 3.04 22.70 24.30
C GLU A 287 3.99 21.79 25.09
N ALA A 288 4.53 20.74 24.46
CA ALA A 288 5.50 19.85 25.09
C ALA A 288 6.83 20.55 25.41
N VAL A 289 7.26 21.52 24.61
CA VAL A 289 8.43 22.37 24.93
C VAL A 289 8.11 23.27 26.12
N ALA A 290 6.97 23.95 26.13
CA ALA A 290 6.57 24.81 27.24
C ALA A 290 6.47 24.04 28.56
N TYR A 291 5.86 22.84 28.53
CA TYR A 291 5.77 21.96 29.68
C TYR A 291 7.16 21.55 30.22
N ARG A 292 8.09 21.20 29.33
CA ARG A 292 9.46 20.87 29.71
C ARG A 292 10.16 22.04 30.39
N GLN A 293 10.05 23.25 29.84
CA GLN A 293 10.63 24.45 30.44
C GLN A 293 10.05 24.74 31.83
N THR A 294 8.74 24.60 32.00
CA THR A 294 8.11 24.78 33.32
C THR A 294 8.55 23.70 34.32
N ALA A 295 8.69 22.45 33.89
CA ALA A 295 9.16 21.37 34.75
C ALA A 295 10.63 21.57 35.17
N GLU A 296 11.48 22.03 34.25
CA GLU A 296 12.88 22.37 34.55
C GLU A 296 12.98 23.51 35.57
N HIS A 297 12.19 24.57 35.42
CA HIS A 297 12.16 25.68 36.37
C HIS A 297 11.72 25.23 37.77
N VAL A 298 10.65 24.43 37.86
CA VAL A 298 10.17 23.91 39.15
C VAL A 298 11.23 23.02 39.80
N ALA A 299 11.88 22.14 39.03
CA ALA A 299 12.97 21.30 39.55
C ALA A 299 14.17 22.12 40.06
N GLU A 300 14.46 23.26 39.42
CA GLU A 300 15.53 24.17 39.85
C GLU A 300 15.15 24.92 41.13
N GLU A 301 13.89 25.35 41.27
CA GLU A 301 13.36 25.93 42.51
C GLU A 301 13.37 24.92 43.67
N GLU A 302 12.94 23.68 43.45
CA GLU A 302 12.99 22.62 44.46
C GLU A 302 14.43 22.32 44.90
N LYS A 303 15.36 22.22 43.94
CA LYS A 303 16.78 22.00 44.23
C LYS A 303 17.39 23.14 45.05
N THR A 304 17.04 24.40 44.74
CA THR A 304 17.53 25.55 45.50
C THR A 304 16.95 25.58 46.91
N ALA A 305 15.67 25.26 47.09
CA ALA A 305 15.03 25.15 48.39
C ALA A 305 15.66 24.02 49.24
N GLU A 306 15.97 22.87 48.63
CA GLU A 306 16.63 21.74 49.32
C GLU A 306 18.03 22.13 49.81
N LEU A 307 18.83 22.79 48.95
CA LEU A 307 20.17 23.26 49.31
C LEU A 307 20.13 24.26 50.48
N GLN A 308 19.20 25.22 50.46
CA GLN A 308 18.99 26.15 51.58
C GLN A 308 18.60 25.41 52.88
N GLY A 309 17.75 24.39 52.78
CA GLY A 309 17.39 23.53 53.90
C GLY A 309 18.60 22.80 54.50
N ILE A 310 19.47 22.24 53.64
CA ILE A 310 20.71 21.57 54.05
C ILE A 310 21.66 22.54 54.73
N GLU A 311 21.84 23.75 54.19
CA GLU A 311 22.69 24.79 54.79
C GLU A 311 22.19 25.22 56.16
N SER A 312 20.89 25.52 56.30
CA SER A 312 20.29 25.87 57.59
C SER A 312 20.44 24.74 58.63
N ALA A 313 20.29 23.48 58.21
CA ALA A 313 20.51 22.33 59.08
C ALA A 313 21.98 22.23 59.53
N ARG A 314 22.94 22.48 58.64
CA ARG A 314 24.38 22.52 58.97
C ARG A 314 24.71 23.62 59.96
N GLU A 315 24.16 24.83 59.78
CA GLU A 315 24.37 25.94 60.71
C GLU A 315 23.82 25.62 62.11
N LYS A 316 22.59 25.08 62.19
CA LYS A 316 21.99 24.66 63.46
C LYS A 316 22.81 23.57 64.14
N ALA A 317 23.31 22.58 63.38
CA ALA A 317 24.17 21.52 63.92
C ALA A 317 25.50 22.08 64.45
N ALA A 318 26.12 23.02 63.73
CA ALA A 318 27.35 23.68 64.16
C ALA A 318 27.13 24.50 65.45
N ALA A 319 26.02 25.24 65.53
CA ALA A 319 25.65 26.00 66.72
C ALA A 319 25.38 25.09 67.93
N ALA A 320 24.68 23.98 67.73
CA ALA A 320 24.42 22.98 68.77
C ALA A 320 25.71 22.33 69.29
N LYS A 321 26.64 22.01 68.37
CA LYS A 321 27.97 21.48 68.74
C LYS A 321 28.75 22.50 69.56
N ALA A 322 28.87 23.75 69.09
CA ALA A 322 29.57 24.81 69.81
C ALA A 322 28.98 25.09 71.21
N ALA A 323 27.66 24.96 71.37
CA ALA A 323 27.01 25.08 72.68
C ALA A 323 27.35 23.91 73.62
N THR A 324 27.50 22.71 73.06
CA THR A 324 27.91 21.51 73.80
C THR A 324 29.36 21.63 74.25
N ASP A 325 30.27 21.98 73.32
CA ASP A 325 31.70 22.18 73.62
C ASP A 325 31.91 23.25 74.72
N LYS A 326 31.13 24.35 74.69
CA LYS A 326 31.17 25.38 75.76
C LYS A 326 30.70 24.86 77.12
N ARG A 327 29.69 23.98 77.16
CA ARG A 327 29.20 23.38 78.41
C ARG A 327 30.21 22.41 79.00
N GLU A 328 30.87 21.62 78.15
CA GLU A 328 31.95 20.73 78.56
C GLU A 328 33.12 21.52 79.16
N ALA A 329 33.60 22.55 78.45
CA ALA A 329 34.69 23.41 78.94
C ALA A 329 34.35 24.15 80.25
N ALA A 330 33.11 24.60 80.44
CA ALA A 330 32.67 25.22 81.68
C ALA A 330 32.60 24.22 82.85
N THR A 331 32.31 22.96 82.56
CA THR A 331 32.28 21.89 83.56
C THR A 331 33.69 21.51 83.99
N GLU A 332 34.65 21.47 83.07
CA GLU A 332 36.07 21.20 83.38
C GLU A 332 36.72 22.29 84.24
N GLN A 333 36.29 23.55 84.15
CA GLN A 333 36.81 24.65 84.99
C GLN A 333 36.29 24.67 86.43
N GLN A 334 35.32 23.81 86.78
CA GLN A 334 34.73 23.73 88.12
C GLN A 334 35.36 22.63 89.02
N TRP A 335 36.37 21.91 88.52
CA TRP A 335 37.13 20.88 89.24
C TRP A 335 38.59 21.30 89.44
#